data_AF-A0A4P9XIZ9-F1
#
_entry.id   AF-A0A4P9XIZ9-F1
#
_cell.length_a   1.000
_cell.length_b   1.000
_cell.length_c   1.000
_cell.angle_alpha   90.00
_cell.angle_beta   90.00
_cell.angle_gamma   90.00
#
_symmetry.space_group_name_H-M   'P 1'
#
loop_
_entity.id
_entity.type
_entity.pdbx_description
1 polymer ?
#
loop_
_entity_poly.entity_id
_entity_poly.type
_entity_poly.pdbx_seq_one_letter_code
_entity_poly.pdbx_strand_id
1 'polypeptide(L)' 'MQGATIIARSLRTLGVEVVFGIVGIPVVEVAEACQAEGIRFIGFRNEQTASYAASGWGYLTGKPGSYQVLVLFMVGI' A
#
# COMPACT_ATOMS: atom_id res chain seq x y z
N MET A 1 -2.66 -3.76 20.81
CA MET A 1 -1.57 -4.17 19.89
C MET A 1 -2.23 -4.64 18.61
N GLN A 2 -2.44 -3.73 17.65
CA GLN A 2 -3.23 -4.02 16.45
C GLN A 2 -2.31 -4.65 15.39
N GLY A 3 -2.71 -5.77 14.79
CA GLY A 3 -1.90 -6.50 13.79
C GLY A 3 -1.47 -5.62 12.60
N ALA A 4 -2.26 -4.57 12.29
CA ALA A 4 -1.95 -3.55 11.30
C ALA A 4 -0.59 -2.86 11.52
N THR A 5 -0.21 -2.55 12.77
CA THR A 5 1.07 -1.90 13.09
C THR A 5 2.26 -2.82 12.84
N ILE A 6 2.12 -4.12 13.11
CA ILE A 6 3.16 -5.12 12.85
C ILE A 6 3.38 -5.28 11.35
N ILE A 7 2.28 -5.29 10.59
CA ILE A 7 2.33 -5.31 9.12
C ILE A 7 3.02 -4.05 8.60
N ALA A 8 2.61 -2.86 9.06
CA ALA A 8 3.20 -1.59 8.66
C ALA A 8 4.72 -1.52 8.93
N ARG A 9 5.18 -1.94 10.11
CA ARG A 9 6.62 -2.04 10.42
C ARG A 9 7.36 -3.02 9.52
N SER A 10 6.75 -4.17 9.25
CA SER A 10 7.36 -5.18 8.39
C SER A 10 7.50 -4.65 6.97
N LEU A 11 6.47 -3.98 6.45
CA LEU A 11 6.50 -3.30 5.15
C LEU A 11 7.57 -2.22 5.11
N ARG A 12 7.68 -1.39 6.16
CA ARG A 12 8.72 -0.37 6.25
C ARG A 12 10.12 -0.98 6.25
N THR A 13 10.31 -2.08 6.97
CA THR A 13 11.58 -2.83 7.03
C THR A 13 11.95 -3.44 5.68
N LEU A 14 10.95 -3.86 4.90
CA LEU A 14 11.12 -4.34 3.53
C LEU A 14 11.42 -3.20 2.52
N GLY A 15 11.38 -1.93 2.96
CA GLY A 15 11.62 -0.78 2.09
C GLY A 15 10.38 -0.30 1.34
N VAL A 16 9.17 -0.65 1.78
CA VAL A 16 7.92 -0.12 1.23
C VAL A 16 7.82 1.37 1.55
N GLU A 17 7.72 2.17 0.50
CA GLU A 17 7.60 3.63 0.60
C GLU A 17 6.21 4.11 0.23
N VAL A 18 5.51 3.38 -0.66
CA VAL A 18 4.20 3.78 -1.18
C VAL A 18 3.25 2.58 -1.23
N VAL A 19 2.03 2.78 -0.76
CA VAL A 19 0.93 1.80 -0.80
C VAL A 19 -0.19 2.37 -1.65
N PHE A 20 -0.64 1.64 -2.65
CA PHE A 20 -1.78 1.99 -3.49
C PHE A 20 -2.95 1.09 -3.08
N GLY A 21 -4.11 1.66 -2.78
CA GLY A 21 -5.24 0.84 -2.35
C GLY A 21 -6.57 1.56 -2.48
N ILE A 22 -7.64 0.79 -2.32
CA ILE A 22 -8.99 1.36 -2.10
C ILE A 22 -9.20 1.53 -0.61
N VAL A 23 -9.70 2.70 -0.23
CA VAL A 23 -10.14 2.96 1.15
C VAL A 23 -11.45 2.22 1.39
N GLY A 24 -11.40 1.18 2.22
CA GLY A 24 -12.56 0.49 2.78
C GLY A 24 -12.48 0.45 4.31
N ILE A 25 -13.59 0.15 4.99
CA ILE A 25 -13.71 0.16 6.46
C ILE A 25 -12.56 -0.59 7.18
N PRO A 26 -12.12 -1.80 6.75
CA PRO A 26 -10.98 -2.48 7.39
C PRO A 26 -9.60 -2.00 6.90
N VAL A 27 -9.52 -1.31 5.76
CA VAL A 27 -8.26 -0.80 5.20
C VAL A 27 -7.79 0.47 5.90
N VAL A 28 -8.71 1.26 6.47
CA VAL A 28 -8.37 2.51 7.16
C VAL A 28 -7.36 2.26 8.29
N GLU A 29 -7.57 1.25 9.13
CA GLU A 29 -6.63 0.94 10.23
C GLU A 29 -5.23 0.56 9.73
N VAL A 30 -5.14 -0.17 8.62
CA VAL A 30 -3.86 -0.53 7.98
C VAL A 30 -3.21 0.68 7.34
N ALA A 31 -3.99 1.54 6.69
CA ALA A 31 -3.52 2.77 6.07
C ALA A 31 -2.99 3.75 7.12
N GLU A 32 -3.70 3.92 8.24
CA GLU A 32 -3.27 4.73 9.37
C GLU A 32 -1.97 4.19 9.99
N ALA A 33 -1.88 2.87 10.19
CA ALA A 33 -0.66 2.24 10.68
C ALA A 33 0.52 2.42 9.70
N CYS A 34 0.28 2.31 8.40
CA CYS A 34 1.28 2.54 7.36
C CYS A 34 1.75 4.01 7.37
N GLN A 35 0.82 4.96 7.46
CA GLN A 35 1.13 6.38 7.54
C GLN A 35 1.93 6.71 8.80
N ALA A 36 1.58 6.12 9.94
CA ALA A 36 2.31 6.29 11.20
C ALA A 36 3.77 5.79 11.12
N GLU A 37 4.03 4.75 10.32
CA GLU A 37 5.38 4.22 10.07
C GLU A 37 6.10 4.92 8.89
N GLY A 38 5.51 5.99 8.33
CA GLY A 38 6.11 6.82 7.28
C GLY A 38 5.94 6.28 5.85
N ILE A 39 4.97 5.39 5.64
CA ILE A 39 4.62 4.84 4.33
C ILE A 39 3.51 5.70 3.71
N ARG A 40 3.69 6.11 2.45
CA ARG A 40 2.72 6.96 1.75
C ARG A 40 1.55 6.13 1.23
N PHE A 41 0.37 6.31 1.81
CA PHE A 41 -0.85 5.68 1.31
C PHE A 41 -1.54 6.55 0.25
N ILE A 42 -1.78 6.00 -0.94
CA ILE A 42 -2.51 6.64 -2.05
C ILE A 42 -3.82 5.89 -2.27
N GLY A 43 -4.93 6.57 -1.96
CA GLY A 43 -6.28 6.04 -2.11
C GLY A 43 -6.82 6.17 -3.53
N PHE A 44 -7.41 5.11 -4.05
CA PHE A 44 -8.12 5.08 -5.33
C PHE A 44 -9.60 4.72 -5.13
N ARG A 45 -10.42 5.08 -6.12
CA ARG A 45 -11.84 4.70 -6.17
C ARG A 45 -12.08 3.38 -6.92
N ASN A 46 -11.09 2.91 -7.67
CA ASN A 46 -11.16 1.69 -8.49
C ASN A 46 -9.83 0.93 -8.38
N GLU A 47 -9.91 -0.39 -8.17
CA GLU A 47 -8.77 -1.29 -7.95
C GLU A 47 -7.93 -1.41 -9.22
N GLN A 48 -8.58 -1.38 -10.39
CA GLN A 48 -7.89 -1.42 -11.68
C GLN A 48 -6.99 -0.20 -11.83
N THR A 49 -7.49 1.00 -11.49
CA THR A 49 -6.70 2.24 -11.53
C THR A 49 -5.53 2.19 -10.55
N ALA A 50 -5.73 1.61 -9.36
CA ALA A 50 -4.64 1.42 -8.39
C ALA A 50 -3.54 0.49 -8.95
N SER A 51 -3.92 -0.60 -9.62
CA SER A 51 -2.98 -1.53 -10.26
C SER A 51 -2.19 -0.89 -11.40
N TYR A 52 -2.85 -0.10 -12.25
CA TYR A 52 -2.17 0.65 -13.31
C TYR A 52 -1.23 1.71 -12.74
N ALA A 53 -1.64 2.42 -11.69
CA ALA A 53 -0.80 3.41 -11.02
C ALA A 53 0.42 2.78 -10.34
N ALA A 54 0.25 1.64 -9.66
CA ALA A 54 1.34 0.88 -9.07
C ALA A 54 2.34 0.38 -10.13
N SER A 55 1.82 -0.11 -11.25
CA SER A 55 2.62 -0.56 -12.39
C SER A 55 3.40 0.60 -13.03
N GLY A 56 2.74 1.75 -13.25
CA GLY A 56 3.37 2.97 -13.75
C GLY A 56 4.42 3.53 -12.79
N TRP A 57 4.15 3.48 -11.48
CA TRP A 57 5.10 3.89 -10.45
C TRP A 57 6.34 3.00 -10.45
N GLY A 58 6.17 1.68 -10.46
CA GLY A 58 7.29 0.72 -10.55
C GLY A 58 8.11 0.89 -11.84
N TYR A 59 7.45 1.23 -12.96
CA TYR A 59 8.11 1.51 -14.23
C TYR A 59 8.92 2.81 -14.19
N LEU A 60 8.34 3.91 -13.73
CA LEU A 60 9.00 5.22 -13.66
C LEU A 60 10.15 5.27 -12.64
N THR A 61 10.03 4.51 -11.54
CA THR A 61 11.08 4.40 -10.53
C THR A 61 12.20 3.43 -10.91
N GLY A 62 12.10 2.78 -12.09
CA GLY A 62 13.11 1.86 -12.60
C GLY A 62 13.24 0.57 -11.78
N LYS A 63 12.24 0.27 -10.95
CA LYS A 63 12.22 -0.88 -10.04
C LYS A 63 10.94 -1.69 -10.28
N PRO A 64 10.88 -2.45 -11.39
CA PRO A 64 9.72 -3.26 -11.71
C PRO A 64 9.50 -4.33 -10.62
N GLY A 65 8.38 -4.25 -9.93
CA GLY A 65 7.79 -5.39 -9.21
C GLY A 65 8.41 -5.83 -7.89
N SER A 66 9.17 -5.01 -7.17
CA SER A 66 9.88 -5.53 -5.98
C SER A 66 9.98 -4.53 -4.81
N TYR A 67 9.35 -4.90 -3.71
CA TYR A 67 9.51 -4.41 -2.32
C TYR A 67 9.14 -2.96 -1.96
N GLN A 68 8.86 -2.07 -2.91
CA GLN A 68 8.54 -0.66 -2.57
C GLN A 68 7.06 -0.27 -2.68
N VAL A 69 6.30 -1.05 -3.46
CA VAL A 69 4.91 -0.77 -3.82
C VAL A 69 4.05 -1.96 -3.41
N LEU A 70 3.18 -1.76 -2.42
CA LEU A 70 2.14 -2.73 -2.08
C LEU A 70 0.82 -2.25 -2.70
N VAL A 71 0.19 -3.10 -3.51
CA VAL A 71 -1.21 -2.90 -3.87
C VAL A 71 -2.04 -3.66 -2.85
N LEU A 72 -2.68 -2.92 -1.95
CA LEU A 72 -3.58 -3.53 -0.97
C LEU A 72 -4.91 -3.77 -1.67
N PHE A 73 -5.06 -4.96 -2.26
CA PHE A 73 -6.33 -5.48 -2.73
C PHE A 73 -7.06 -6.08 -1.53
N MET A 74 -7.99 -5.33 -0.96
CA MET A 74 -9.04 -5.93 -0.15
C MET A 74 -10.28 -5.97 -1.03
N VAL A 75 -10.26 -6.91 -1.98
CA VAL A 75 -11.48 -7.35 -2.65
C VAL A 75 -12.42 -7.79 -1.54
N GLY A 76 -13.52 -7.05 -1.37
CA GLY A 76 -14.61 -7.52 -0.53
C GLY A 76 -15.25 -8.71 -1.23
N ILE A 77 -14.95 -9.93 -0.75
CA ILE A 77 -15.63 -11.19 -1.08
C ILE A 77 -15.54 -11.60 -2.56
#